data_AF-A0AAV4FNY3-F1
#
_entry.id   AF-A0AAV4FNY3-F1
#
_cell.length_a   1.000
_cell.length_b   1.000
_cell.length_c   1.000
_cell.angle_alpha   90.00
_cell.angle_beta   90.00
_cell.angle_gamma   90.00
#
_symmetry.space_group_name_H-M   'P 1'
#
loop_
_entity.id
_entity.type
_entity.pdbx_description
1 polymer ?
#
loop_
_entity_poly.entity_id
_entity_poly.type
_entity_poly.pdbx_seq_one_letter_code
_entity_poly.pdbx_strand_id
1 'polypeptide(L)' 'MSWLQHQVMQAIPSNMRLQLDSMDIITKPKDMDASLTSWKGGAILACLDSTQELWIRQQEWRQFSVRLLRERAPFNW' A
#
# COMPACT_ATOMS: atom_id res chain seq x y z
N MET A 1 -20.24 13.51 9.36
CA MET A 1 -19.04 12.89 9.94
C MET A 1 -19.33 11.43 10.22
N SER A 2 -18.51 10.50 9.74
CA SER A 2 -18.63 9.08 10.09
C SER A 2 -18.16 8.84 11.53
N TRP A 3 -18.63 7.74 12.16
CA TRP A 3 -18.18 7.35 13.51
C TRP A 3 -16.65 7.25 13.59
N LEU A 4 -16.02 6.63 12.59
CA LEU A 4 -14.57 6.45 12.55
C LEU A 4 -13.84 7.80 12.44
N GLN A 5 -14.35 8.74 11.64
CA GLN A 5 -13.75 10.06 11.49
C GLN A 5 -13.75 10.82 12.81
N HIS A 6 -14.83 10.74 13.58
CA HIS A 6 -14.88 11.33 14.92
C HIS A 6 -13.86 10.69 15.86
N GLN A 7 -13.76 9.35 15.89
CA GLN A 7 -12.79 8.67 16.75
C GLN A 7 -11.35 9.03 16.40
N VAL A 8 -11.01 9.04 15.10
CA VAL A 8 -9.68 9.43 14.62
C VAL A 8 -9.39 10.89 14.96
N MET A 9 -10.35 11.80 14.73
CA MET A 9 -10.19 13.19 15.11
C MET A 9 -9.83 13.33 16.57
N GLN A 10 -10.55 12.68 17.49
CA GLN A 10 -10.28 12.76 18.94
C GLN A 10 -8.92 12.17 19.33
N ALA A 11 -8.48 11.11 18.65
CA ALA A 11 -7.20 10.44 18.94
C ALA A 11 -5.96 11.20 18.44
N ILE A 12 -6.08 12.04 17.40
CA ILE A 12 -4.94 12.78 16.85
C ILE A 12 -4.43 13.84 17.85
N PRO A 13 -3.10 13.93 18.10
CA PRO A 13 -2.50 15.00 18.90
C PRO A 13 -2.90 16.40 18.42
N SER A 14 -3.17 17.30 19.36
CA SER A 14 -3.69 18.64 19.08
C SER A 14 -2.79 19.46 18.14
N ASN A 15 -1.46 19.33 18.28
CA ASN A 15 -0.49 19.99 17.42
C ASN A 15 -0.59 19.55 15.95
N MET A 16 -0.89 18.27 15.69
CA MET A 16 -1.12 17.76 14.33
C MET A 16 -2.51 18.14 13.83
N ARG A 17 -3.52 18.15 14.71
CA ARG A 17 -4.90 18.48 14.33
C ARG A 17 -5.02 19.92 13.81
N LEU A 18 -4.25 20.85 14.37
CA LEU A 18 -4.22 22.26 13.94
C LEU A 18 -3.55 22.46 12.57
N GLN A 19 -2.78 21.48 12.09
CA GLN A 19 -2.10 21.51 10.80
C GLN A 19 -2.90 20.80 9.69
N LEU A 20 -4.06 20.21 10.02
CA LEU A 20 -4.91 19.52 9.06
C LEU A 20 -5.91 20.49 8.43
N ASP A 21 -5.80 20.68 7.10
CA ASP A 21 -6.79 21.43 6.33
C ASP A 21 -8.12 20.67 6.18
N SER A 22 -8.05 19.34 6.05
CA SER A 22 -9.21 18.45 5.96
C SER A 22 -8.86 17.02 6.40
N MET A 23 -9.88 16.24 6.78
CA MET A 23 -9.74 14.81 7.09
C MET A 23 -10.82 14.02 6.34
N ASP A 24 -10.37 13.18 5.42
CA ASP A 24 -11.22 12.26 4.68
C ASP A 24 -10.95 10.81 5.07
N ILE A 25 -12.02 10.04 5.26
CA ILE A 25 -11.95 8.60 5.49
C ILE A 25 -12.63 7.89 4.33
N ILE A 26 -11.84 7.21 3.51
CA ILE A 26 -12.30 6.47 2.33
C ILE A 26 -12.41 4.99 2.69
N THR A 27 -13.63 4.48 2.81
CA THR A 27 -13.90 3.06 3.12
C THR A 27 -14.30 2.24 1.90
N LYS A 28 -14.79 2.90 0.84
CA LYS A 28 -15.23 2.30 -0.42
C LYS A 28 -14.70 3.11 -1.60
N PRO A 29 -13.41 2.98 -1.93
CA PRO A 29 -12.86 3.72 -3.06
C PRO A 29 -13.59 3.31 -4.34
N LYS A 30 -14.11 4.30 -5.10
CA LYS A 30 -14.85 4.08 -6.36
C LYS A 30 -16.05 3.11 -6.22
N ASP A 31 -16.77 3.19 -5.10
CA ASP A 31 -17.93 2.33 -4.77
C ASP A 31 -17.65 0.82 -4.83
N MET A 32 -16.39 0.45 -4.69
CA MET A 32 -15.91 -0.92 -4.78
C MET A 32 -15.95 -1.61 -3.41
N ASP A 33 -16.08 -2.95 -3.43
CA ASP A 33 -15.84 -3.77 -2.24
C ASP A 33 -14.41 -3.56 -1.72
N ALA A 34 -14.30 -3.07 -0.49
CA ALA A 34 -13.05 -2.79 0.18
C ALA A 34 -12.14 -4.02 0.23
N SER A 35 -12.71 -5.23 0.37
CA SER A 35 -11.97 -6.49 0.43
C SER A 35 -11.20 -6.81 -0.86
N LEU A 36 -11.64 -6.26 -1.99
CA LEU A 36 -11.03 -6.47 -3.30
C LEU A 36 -9.96 -5.42 -3.66
N THR A 37 -9.84 -4.35 -2.87
CA THR A 37 -8.97 -3.21 -3.18
C THR A 37 -7.52 -3.64 -3.35
N SER A 38 -6.97 -4.38 -2.40
CA SER A 38 -5.57 -4.83 -2.45
C SER A 38 -5.31 -5.82 -3.59
N TRP A 39 -6.27 -6.72 -3.87
CA TRP A 39 -6.12 -7.69 -4.97
C TRP A 39 -6.08 -7.00 -6.33
N LYS A 40 -6.97 -6.02 -6.56
CA LYS A 40 -6.94 -5.20 -7.78
C LYS A 40 -5.68 -4.34 -7.88
N GLY A 41 -5.18 -3.82 -6.75
CA GLY A 41 -3.89 -3.15 -6.70
C GLY A 41 -2.73 -4.05 -7.17
N GLY A 42 -2.71 -5.32 -6.77
CA GLY A 42 -1.75 -6.32 -7.26
C GLY A 42 -1.87 -6.59 -8.76
N ALA A 43 -3.09 -6.66 -9.29
CA ALA A 43 -3.30 -6.79 -10.73
C ALA A 43 -2.79 -5.56 -11.51
N ILE A 44 -3.02 -4.35 -10.99
CA ILE A 44 -2.47 -3.11 -11.57
C ILE A 44 -0.94 -3.13 -11.53
N LEU A 45 -0.35 -3.49 -10.39
CA LEU A 45 1.11 -3.62 -10.22
C LEU A 45 1.69 -4.55 -11.29
N ALA A 46 1.09 -5.71 -11.54
CA ALA A 46 1.56 -6.65 -12.56
C ALA A 46 1.63 -6.06 -13.99
N CYS A 47 0.89 -4.99 -14.25
CA CYS A 47 0.83 -4.31 -15.55
C CYS A 47 1.71 -3.04 -15.62
N LEU A 48 2.40 -2.65 -14.55
CA LEU A 48 3.30 -1.48 -14.58
C LEU A 48 4.62 -1.84 -15.29
N ASP A 49 5.18 -0.88 -16.04
CA ASP A 49 6.48 -1.06 -16.71
C ASP A 49 7.61 -1.34 -15.71
N SER A 50 7.60 -0.66 -14.55
CA SER A 50 8.58 -0.86 -13.48
C SER A 50 8.56 -2.26 -12.88
N THR A 51 7.46 -2.99 -13.00
CA THR A 51 7.36 -4.36 -12.48
C THR A 51 8.29 -5.33 -13.19
N GLN A 52 8.75 -5.01 -14.40
CA GLN A 52 9.75 -5.81 -15.11
C GLN A 52 11.04 -6.00 -14.29
N GLU A 53 11.40 -5.02 -13.46
CA GLU A 53 12.58 -5.05 -12.60
C GLU A 53 12.37 -5.83 -11.30
N LEU A 54 11.13 -6.20 -10.95
CA LEU A 54 10.80 -6.82 -9.66
C LEU A 54 10.69 -8.35 -9.73
N TRP A 55 10.56 -8.92 -10.94
CA TRP A 55 10.37 -10.36 -11.11
C TRP A 55 11.59 -11.16 -10.65
N ILE A 56 11.34 -12.17 -9.82
CA ILE A 56 12.33 -13.16 -9.39
C ILE A 56 12.08 -14.45 -10.13
N ARG A 57 13.02 -14.88 -10.98
CA ARG A 57 12.92 -16.15 -11.71
C ARG A 57 13.50 -17.29 -10.88
N GLN A 58 13.04 -18.51 -11.17
CA GLN A 58 13.47 -19.72 -10.45
C GLN A 58 14.99 -19.95 -10.49
N GLN A 59 15.66 -19.61 -11.60
CA GLN A 59 17.11 -19.75 -11.71
C GLN A 59 17.85 -18.78 -10.79
N GLU A 60 17.46 -17.51 -10.79
CA GLU A 60 18.03 -16.47 -9.92
C GLU A 60 17.80 -16.81 -8.45
N TRP A 61 16.60 -17.31 -8.10
CA TRP A 61 16.29 -17.74 -6.74
C TRP A 61 17.16 -18.91 -6.26
N ARG A 62 17.39 -19.91 -7.12
CA ARG A 62 18.27 -21.05 -6.76
C ARG A 62 19.73 -20.62 -6.57
N GLN A 63 20.17 -19.58 -7.26
CA GLN A 63 21.55 -19.10 -7.19
C GLN A 63 21.79 -18.12 -6.02
N PHE A 64 20.89 -17.16 -5.83
CA PHE A 64 21.08 -16.05 -4.88
C PHE A 64 20.20 -16.15 -3.64
N SER A 65 19.14 -16.95 -3.69
CA SER A 65 18.20 -17.16 -2.60
C SER A 65 17.70 -15.82 -2.02
N VAL A 66 17.56 -15.75 -0.69
CA VAL A 66 17.05 -14.59 0.05
C VAL A 66 17.81 -13.28 -0.24
N ARG A 67 19.09 -13.33 -0.66
CA ARG A 67 19.85 -12.12 -1.00
C ARG A 67 19.20 -11.31 -2.12
N LEU A 68 18.55 -11.99 -3.07
CA LEU A 68 17.89 -11.37 -4.21
C LEU A 68 16.76 -10.42 -3.79
N LEU A 69 16.13 -10.66 -2.63
CA LEU A 69 15.07 -9.80 -2.12
C LEU A 69 15.58 -8.40 -1.78
N ARG A 70 16.84 -8.25 -1.35
CA ARG A 70 17.44 -6.93 -1.11
C ARG A 70 17.59 -6.09 -2.38
N GLU A 71 17.70 -6.74 -3.53
CA GLU A 71 17.90 -6.08 -4.83
C GLU A 71 16.59 -5.88 -5.60
N ARG A 72 15.62 -6.80 -5.45
CA ARG A 72 14.40 -6.87 -6.27
C ARG A 72 13.11 -6.53 -5.53
N ALA A 73 13.10 -6.48 -4.20
CA ALA A 73 11.88 -6.13 -3.48
C ALA A 73 11.55 -4.64 -3.67
N PRO A 74 10.27 -4.27 -3.92
CA PRO A 74 9.85 -2.88 -4.05
C PRO A 74 9.77 -2.15 -2.69
N PHE A 75 10.30 -2.75 -1.64
CA PHE A 75 10.36 -2.24 -0.27
C PHE A 75 11.64 -2.74 0.40
N ASN A 76 12.08 -2.06 1.46
CA ASN A 76 13.26 -2.46 2.21
C ASN A 76 13.06 -3.86 2.83
N TRP A 77 13.92 -4.81 2.43
CA TRP A 77 13.92 -6.20 2.87
C TRP A 77 15.00 -6.49 3.91
#